data_AF-A0A934AU94-F1
#
_entry.id   AF-A0A934AU94-F1
#
_cell.length_a   1.000
_cell.length_b   1.000
_cell.length_c   1.000
_cell.angle_alpha   90.00
_cell.angle_beta   90.00
_cell.angle_gamma   90.00
#
_symmetry.space_group_name_H-M   'P 1'
#
loop_
_entity.id
_entity.type
_entity.pdbx_description
1 polymer ?
#
loop_
_entity_poly.entity_id
_entity_poly.type
_entity_poly.pdbx_seq_one_letter_code
_entity_poly.pdbx_strand_id
1 'polypeptide(L)'
;MEQIQELIRKYGLEEDLEHVIIPLVSADGTRRRCFLLKRRFLRIMFHDTHFHDYPLEEIIEATVLYPDMPLSESILLVHKDPALDAVEPDKKNTEIRGEGEKEDTD
;
A
#
# COMPACT_ATOMS: atom_id res chain seq x y z
N MET A 1 17.25 2.33 3.00
CA MET A 1 17.49 1.47 4.17
C MET A 1 17.65 2.26 5.46
N GLU A 2 18.22 3.47 5.47
CA GLU A 2 18.27 4.31 6.69
C GLU A 2 16.88 4.61 7.26
N GLN A 3 15.91 4.96 6.41
CA GLN A 3 14.50 5.16 6.81
C GLN A 3 13.91 3.91 7.47
N ILE A 4 14.12 2.72 6.90
CA ILE A 4 13.71 1.45 7.52
C ILE A 4 14.38 1.26 8.89
N GLN A 5 15.66 1.57 9.03
CA GLN A 5 16.34 1.49 10.34
C GLN A 5 15.76 2.46 11.36
N GLU A 6 15.38 3.66 10.94
CA GLU A 6 14.66 4.61 11.79
C GLU A 6 13.31 4.05 12.24
N LEU A 7 12.53 3.45 11.32
CA LEU A 7 11.26 2.80 11.67
C LEU A 7 11.46 1.60 12.61
N ILE A 8 12.49 0.79 12.39
CA ILE A 8 12.84 -0.33 13.28
C ILE A 8 13.08 0.19 14.69
N ARG A 9 13.88 1.26 14.85
CA ARG A 9 14.14 1.87 16.16
C ARG A 9 12.91 2.53 16.76
N LYS A 10 12.15 3.27 15.95
CA LYS A 10 10.95 4.02 16.35
C LYS A 10 9.87 3.10 16.91
N TYR A 11 9.65 1.95 16.27
CA TYR A 11 8.62 1.00 16.64
C TYR A 11 9.12 -0.21 17.44
N GLY A 12 10.42 -0.27 17.74
CA GLY A 12 11.01 -1.41 18.46
C GLY A 12 10.88 -2.72 17.70
N LEU A 13 11.02 -2.68 16.37
CA LEU A 13 10.94 -3.86 15.51
C LEU A 13 12.20 -4.71 15.63
N GLU A 14 12.09 -5.98 15.25
CA GLU A 14 13.21 -6.89 15.11
C GLU A 14 13.63 -6.96 13.63
N GLU A 15 14.86 -7.35 13.33
CA GLU A 15 15.29 -7.64 11.95
C GLU A 15 16.30 -8.79 11.90
N ASP A 16 16.27 -9.56 10.82
CA ASP A 16 17.28 -10.57 10.49
C ASP A 16 17.97 -10.23 9.15
N LEU A 17 18.67 -11.18 8.50
CA LEU A 17 19.33 -10.90 7.23
C LEU A 17 18.36 -10.55 6.09
N GLU A 18 17.16 -11.13 6.09
CA GLU A 18 16.20 -11.09 4.99
C GLU A 18 14.90 -10.37 5.35
N HIS A 19 14.57 -10.21 6.64
CA HIS A 19 13.27 -9.75 7.10
C HIS A 19 13.34 -8.60 8.09
N VAL A 20 12.35 -7.72 8.00
CA VAL A 20 11.89 -6.90 9.12
C VAL A 20 10.77 -7.66 9.82
N ILE A 21 10.88 -7.81 11.14
CA ILE A 21 10.00 -8.62 11.97
C ILE A 21 9.20 -7.68 12.86
N ILE A 22 7.89 -7.63 12.62
CA ILE A 22 6.97 -6.75 13.34
C ILE A 22 6.24 -7.58 14.40
N PRO A 23 6.53 -7.39 15.70
CA PRO A 23 5.73 -8.00 16.76
C PRO A 23 4.37 -7.30 16.82
N LEU A 24 3.31 -8.08 16.66
CA LEU A 24 1.93 -7.59 16.68
C LEU A 24 1.19 -8.17 17.87
N VAL A 25 0.34 -7.34 18.47
CA VAL A 25 -0.62 -7.75 19.50
C VAL A 25 -2.00 -7.38 18.98
N SER A 26 -2.82 -8.37 18.71
CA SER A 26 -4.19 -8.17 18.28
C SER A 26 -5.05 -7.68 19.44
N ALA A 27 -6.21 -7.09 19.13
CA ALA A 27 -7.13 -6.56 20.13
C ALA A 27 -7.62 -7.59 21.17
N ASP A 28 -7.60 -8.89 20.83
CA ASP A 28 -7.91 -10.01 21.72
C ASP A 28 -6.74 -10.41 22.65
N GLY A 29 -5.59 -9.73 22.55
CA GLY A 29 -4.37 -10.03 23.28
C GLY A 29 -3.49 -11.11 22.64
N THR A 30 -3.90 -11.66 21.49
CA THR A 30 -3.11 -12.66 20.77
C THR A 30 -1.84 -12.02 20.22
N ARG A 31 -0.70 -12.63 20.53
CA ARG A 31 0.60 -12.19 20.02
C ARG A 31 0.93 -12.94 18.74
N ARG A 32 1.30 -12.19 17.70
CA ARG A 32 1.80 -12.74 16.43
C ARG A 32 2.99 -11.95 15.94
N ARG A 33 3.69 -12.47 14.93
CA ARG A 33 4.81 -11.81 14.27
C ARG A 33 4.52 -11.72 12.78
N CYS A 34 4.64 -10.53 12.21
CA CYS A 34 4.61 -10.32 10.77
C CYS A 34 6.05 -10.23 10.26
N PHE A 35 6.34 -10.93 9.16
CA PHE A 35 7.67 -10.96 8.55
C PHE A 35 7.58 -10.29 7.18
N LEU A 36 8.27 -9.17 7.01
CA LEU A 36 8.34 -8.42 5.77
C LEU A 36 9.72 -8.61 5.14
N LEU A 37 9.76 -9.04 3.87
CA LEU A 37 11.02 -9.15 3.14
C LEU A 37 11.68 -7.78 2.99
N LYS A 38 12.99 -7.71 3.26
CA LYS A 38 13.85 -6.56 3.02
C LYS A 38 14.07 -6.34 1.53
N ARG A 39 13.05 -5.84 0.86
CA ARG A 39 13.10 -5.38 -0.52
C ARG A 39 12.72 -3.92 -0.56
N ARG A 40 13.28 -3.20 -1.54
CA ARG A 40 12.98 -1.77 -1.72
C ARG A 40 11.49 -1.54 -1.97
N PHE A 41 10.84 -2.45 -2.68
CA PHE A 41 9.41 -2.43 -2.94
C PHE A 41 8.83 -3.82 -2.75
N LEU A 42 7.59 -3.89 -2.25
CA LEU A 42 6.78 -5.11 -2.27
C LEU A 42 5.49 -4.85 -3.04
N ARG A 43 5.07 -5.89 -3.76
CA ARG A 43 3.85 -5.86 -4.56
C ARG A 43 2.66 -6.29 -3.71
N ILE A 44 1.64 -5.44 -3.64
CA ILE A 44 0.37 -5.74 -2.99
C ILE A 44 -0.66 -6.02 -4.09
N MET A 45 -1.41 -7.11 -3.92
CA MET A 45 -2.56 -7.45 -4.76
C MET A 45 -3.84 -6.96 -4.09
N PHE A 46 -4.66 -6.24 -4.83
CA PHE A 46 -5.96 -5.74 -4.38
C PHE A 46 -7.09 -6.69 -4.82
N HIS A 47 -8.27 -6.54 -4.22
CA HIS A 47 -9.43 -7.41 -4.46
C HIS A 47 -9.92 -7.43 -5.91
N ASP A 48 -9.65 -6.37 -6.66
CA ASP A 48 -9.97 -6.19 -8.08
C ASP A 48 -8.88 -6.73 -9.01
N THR A 49 -7.95 -7.55 -8.49
CA THR A 49 -6.82 -8.16 -9.20
C THR A 49 -5.77 -7.16 -9.71
N HIS A 50 -5.84 -5.89 -9.30
CA HIS A 50 -4.78 -4.94 -9.57
C HIS A 50 -3.61 -5.14 -8.62
N PHE A 51 -2.42 -4.81 -9.11
CA PHE A 51 -1.17 -4.90 -8.36
C PHE A 51 -0.52 -3.53 -8.30
N HIS A 52 -0.08 -3.14 -7.10
CA HIS A 52 0.71 -1.94 -6.91
C HIS A 52 1.94 -2.24 -6.06
N ASP A 53 3.06 -1.63 -6.45
CA ASP A 53 4.32 -1.75 -5.75
C ASP A 53 4.45 -0.58 -4.76
N TYR A 54 4.64 -0.89 -3.48
CA TYR A 54 4.81 0.11 -2.42
C TYR A 54 6.18 0.00 -1.77
N PRO A 55 6.77 1.13 -1.33
CA PRO A 55 8.03 1.11 -0.60
C PRO A 55 7.84 0.39 0.74
N LEU A 56 8.88 -0.31 1.18
CA LEU A 56 8.82 -1.11 2.39
C LEU A 56 8.54 -0.25 3.64
N GLU A 57 9.00 1.01 3.64
CA GLU A 57 8.73 1.99 4.67
C GLU A 57 7.22 2.17 4.91
N GLU A 58 6.44 2.42 3.85
CA GLU A 58 4.98 2.59 3.94
C GLU A 58 4.29 1.30 4.38
N ILE A 59 4.80 0.15 3.94
CA ILE A 59 4.26 -1.16 4.32
C ILE A 59 4.50 -1.44 5.80
N ILE A 60 5.68 -1.09 6.33
CA ILE A 60 5.98 -1.19 7.76
C ILE A 60 5.01 -0.31 8.54
N GLU A 61 4.84 0.95 8.15
CA GLU A 61 3.93 1.87 8.83
C GLU A 61 2.49 1.37 8.81
N ALA A 62 1.98 0.95 7.66
CA ALA A 62 0.63 0.40 7.52
C ALA A 62 0.42 -0.84 8.41
N THR A 63 1.42 -1.72 8.48
CA THR A 63 1.37 -2.94 9.30
C THR A 63 1.40 -2.63 10.80
N VAL A 64 2.18 -1.63 11.21
CA VAL A 64 2.29 -1.24 12.63
C VAL A 64 1.06 -0.46 13.09
N LEU A 65 0.57 0.48 12.28
CA LEU A 65 -0.53 1.38 12.65
C LEU A 65 -1.89 0.67 12.63
N TYR A 66 -2.08 -0.29 11.73
CA TYR A 66 -3.35 -0.99 11.54
C TYR A 66 -3.14 -2.52 11.56
N PRO A 67 -2.71 -3.08 12.71
CA PRO A 67 -2.22 -4.45 12.78
C PRO A 67 -3.29 -5.51 12.55
N ASP A 68 -4.57 -5.18 12.75
CA ASP A 68 -5.71 -6.07 12.57
C ASP A 68 -6.43 -5.85 11.22
N MET A 69 -5.95 -4.93 10.39
CA MET A 69 -6.52 -4.61 9.07
C MET A 69 -5.74 -5.32 7.95
N PRO A 70 -6.39 -5.77 6.85
CA PRO A 70 -5.68 -6.25 5.68
C PRO A 70 -4.72 -5.21 5.12
N LEU A 71 -3.51 -5.63 4.72
CA LEU A 71 -2.48 -4.72 4.22
C LEU A 71 -2.95 -3.92 2.99
N SER A 72 -3.76 -4.53 2.12
CA SER A 72 -4.36 -3.86 0.95
C SER A 72 -5.30 -2.71 1.32
N GLU A 73 -5.86 -2.70 2.53
CA GLU A 73 -6.70 -1.61 3.02
C GLU A 73 -5.88 -0.60 3.81
N SER A 74 -5.03 -1.07 4.73
CA SER A 74 -4.25 -0.19 5.61
C SER A 74 -3.21 0.63 4.87
N ILE A 75 -2.62 0.11 3.80
CA ILE A 75 -1.66 0.85 2.98
C ILE A 75 -2.31 2.10 2.36
N LEU A 76 -3.59 2.04 2.00
CA LEU A 76 -4.32 3.17 1.47
C LEU A 76 -4.57 4.25 2.52
N LEU A 77 -4.62 3.90 3.81
CA LEU A 77 -4.81 4.89 4.88
C LEU A 77 -3.53 5.67 5.14
N VAL A 78 -2.38 4.99 5.12
CA VAL A 78 -1.06 5.64 5.24
C VAL A 78 -0.77 6.50 4.00
N HIS A 79 -1.17 6.00 2.82
CA HIS A 79 -0.94 6.70 1.57
C HIS A 79 -1.91 7.88 1.33
N LYS A 80 -3.10 7.89 1.95
CA LYS A 80 -4.12 8.96 1.84
C LYS A 80 -4.06 10.02 2.95
N ASP A 81 -3.05 9.99 3.83
CA ASP A 81 -2.95 10.98 4.91
C ASP A 81 -2.73 12.41 4.34
N PRO A 82 -3.57 13.44 4.64
CA PRO A 82 -3.58 14.78 4.03
C PRO A 82 -2.39 15.73 4.33
N ALA A 83 -1.15 15.26 4.34
CA ALA A 83 -0.12 15.98 3.58
C ALA A 83 -0.20 15.62 2.06
N LEU A 84 -0.96 14.57 1.72
CA LEU A 84 -1.08 13.91 0.42
C LEU A 84 -2.48 14.00 -0.22
N ASP A 85 -3.35 14.93 0.20
CA ASP A 85 -4.70 15.16 -0.38
C ASP A 85 -4.72 16.15 -1.58
N ALA A 86 -3.58 16.39 -2.23
CA ALA A 86 -3.50 17.41 -3.27
C ALA A 86 -3.77 16.93 -4.71
N VAL A 87 -4.16 15.68 -4.95
CA VAL A 87 -4.48 15.24 -6.32
C VAL A 87 -5.71 14.34 -6.31
N GLU A 88 -6.80 14.87 -6.84
CA GLU A 88 -8.04 14.15 -7.13
C GLU A 88 -7.74 12.86 -7.92
N PRO A 89 -8.56 11.80 -7.75
CA PRO A 89 -8.50 10.66 -8.65
C PRO A 89 -8.91 11.13 -10.04
N ASP A 90 -7.91 11.28 -10.90
CA ASP A 90 -8.02 11.60 -12.31
C ASP A 90 -9.04 10.64 -12.94
N LYS A 91 -10.23 11.16 -13.24
CA LYS A 91 -11.26 10.46 -14.01
C LYS A 91 -10.70 10.26 -15.41
N LYS A 92 -9.96 9.17 -15.62
CA LYS A 92 -9.53 8.78 -16.96
C LYS A 92 -10.76 8.66 -17.86
N ASN A 93 -10.80 9.59 -18.80
CA ASN A 93 -11.68 9.65 -19.96
C ASN A 93 -11.99 8.24 -20.48
N THR A 94 -13.26 7.85 -20.38
CA THR A 94 -13.80 6.82 -21.25
C THR A 94 -13.80 7.40 -22.66
N GLU A 95 -12.80 7.01 -23.46
CA GLU A 95 -12.85 7.15 -24.91
C GLU A 95 -14.10 6.42 -25.42
N ILE A 96 -15.14 7.19 -25.76
CA ILE A 96 -16.20 6.74 -26.66
C ILE A 96 -15.92 7.40 -28.00
N ARG A 97 -15.05 6.77 -28.79
CA ARG A 97 -14.99 7.03 -30.24
C ARG A 97 -15.98 6.07 -30.88
N GLY A 98 -17.23 6.50 -30.94
CA GLY A 98 -18.25 5.88 -31.77
C GLY A 98 -17.87 6.09 -33.24
N GLU A 99 -17.63 4.97 -33.93
CA GLU A 99 -17.60 4.88 -35.38
C GLU A 99 -19.03 4.97 -35.94
N GLY A 100 -19.16 5.56 -37.14
CA GLY A 100 -20.39 5.56 -37.94
C GLY A 100 -21.17 6.88 -37.85
N GLU A 101 -21.67 7.51 -38.91
CA GLU A 101 -21.92 7.09 -40.29
C GLU A 101 -21.87 8.32 -41.22
N LYS A 102 -21.62 8.03 -42.50
CA LYS A 102 -21.73 8.96 -43.62
C LYS A 102 -23.19 9.36 -43.81
N GLU A 103 -23.44 10.59 -44.23
CA GLU A 103 -24.49 10.84 -45.23
C GLU A 103 -24.19 12.13 -45.99
N ASP A 104 -23.80 11.93 -47.26
CA ASP A 104 -23.87 12.92 -48.31
C ASP A 104 -25.34 13.24 -48.58
N THR A 105 -25.70 14.50 -48.77
CA THR A 105 -26.83 14.85 -49.63
C THR A 105 -26.67 16.26 -50.18
N ASP A 106 -26.99 16.37 -51.47
CA ASP A 106 -26.78 17.47 -52.43
C ASP A 106 -27.28 18.87 -52.01
#